data_AF-A0A8D1MRK2-F1
#
_entry.id   AF-A0A8D1MRK2-F1
#
_cell.length_a   1.000
_cell.length_b   1.000
_cell.length_c   1.000
_cell.angle_alpha   90.00
_cell.angle_beta   90.00
_cell.angle_gamma   90.00
#
_symmetry.space_group_name_H-M   'P 1'
#
loop_
_entity.id
_entity.type
_entity.pdbx_description
1 polymer ?
#
loop_
_entity_poly.entity_id
_entity_poly.type
_entity_poly.pdbx_seq_one_letter_code
_entity_poly.pdbx_strand_id
1 'polypeptide(L)'
;MSVQGINKHAVLPPIISRSDKEFLERMQRYIITETQRVGCNEEGPADEYYIIYRNVFDKVIEYVTAYKSILTSIKKEYDAFIETIKKDQRTAFSLHGRLKVLAGEPTALIYHRKRILQLQEKMKHIENNSSKIQLQIDEIKQLRAEYDAKEVQSCTFCKDPSKPIPGMTLQESVNLDALTKYLKHLEDKYAEVEQLISKKYVPAQRKADLEEEMIVVLERRDLAENLNKELQFRHQGLQIISQALTSWIKSDMSRSFQDIVEQIRKTKDFHDEQGIVEEILEDDPGKAKEAELLLYYVERFNELISLGEYEKAVYFAVNSPRRILQNIGTMNKFKAVGKIRGKPFPLLLFFEAIFSISHAFRHPVDAELTLEGIKCGLSEKRLDLVINWVTQERLTFSEEAGDVIFDYGEQDTYNKSKCLALAQIIYSECGLHKKALLCLCKQGQIHGAMEYIQQFKDFTSDDLMQLIKLCPHIELIQCLTKEWNGKPPSLSFGLALLYLFSVDMKKVGIKLLQEINKGGKGKQSKILLWKKY
;
A
#
# COMPACT_ATOMS: atom_id res chain seq x y z
N MET A 1 66.63 -2.70 27.72
CA MET A 1 67.48 -3.83 28.17
C MET A 1 67.97 -4.59 26.95
N SER A 2 69.24 -5.00 27.01
CA SER A 2 70.09 -5.59 25.97
C SER A 2 69.42 -6.48 24.91
N VAL A 3 69.64 -6.17 23.64
CA VAL A 3 69.43 -7.09 22.51
C VAL A 3 70.61 -8.05 22.48
N GLN A 4 70.46 -9.20 23.14
CA GLN A 4 71.40 -10.31 23.00
C GLN A 4 71.16 -11.03 21.67
N GLY A 5 72.19 -11.01 20.83
CA GLY A 5 72.22 -11.71 19.55
C GLY A 5 72.05 -13.22 19.73
N ILE A 6 71.04 -13.77 19.08
CA ILE A 6 70.87 -15.21 18.92
C ILE A 6 71.57 -15.63 17.63
N ASN A 7 72.53 -16.54 17.77
CA ASN A 7 73.26 -17.22 16.71
C ASN A 7 72.34 -17.61 15.55
N LYS A 8 72.55 -16.99 14.38
CA LYS A 8 72.00 -17.47 13.11
C LYS A 8 72.75 -18.73 12.71
N HIS A 9 72.33 -19.88 13.22
CA HIS A 9 72.65 -21.15 12.59
C HIS A 9 72.11 -21.08 11.15
N ALA A 10 72.96 -21.34 10.16
CA ALA A 10 72.53 -21.48 8.78
C ALA A 10 71.61 -22.70 8.70
N VAL A 11 70.30 -22.46 8.82
CA VAL A 11 69.27 -23.47 8.60
C VAL A 11 69.35 -23.83 7.12
N LEU A 12 69.83 -25.03 6.81
CA LEU A 12 69.73 -25.60 5.47
C LEU A 12 68.27 -25.46 5.01
N PRO A 13 68.01 -24.98 3.77
CA PRO A 13 66.65 -24.91 3.28
C PRO A 13 66.02 -26.30 3.42
N PRO A 14 64.81 -26.41 3.99
CA PRO A 14 64.19 -27.70 4.22
C PRO A 14 64.16 -28.48 2.91
N ILE A 15 64.57 -29.75 2.96
CA ILE A 15 64.41 -30.67 1.83
C ILE A 15 62.91 -30.96 1.76
N ILE A 16 62.18 -30.14 1.00
CA ILE A 16 60.74 -30.27 0.80
C ILE A 16 60.53 -31.48 -0.10
N SER A 17 59.86 -32.52 0.42
CA SER A 17 59.48 -33.65 -0.41
C SER A 17 58.51 -33.18 -1.49
N ARG A 18 58.48 -33.86 -2.65
CA ARG A 18 57.55 -33.51 -3.73
C ARG A 18 56.09 -33.49 -3.24
N SER A 19 55.73 -34.41 -2.34
CA SER A 19 54.42 -34.47 -1.67
C SER A 19 54.13 -33.24 -0.81
N ASP A 20 55.11 -32.72 -0.06
CA ASP A 20 54.91 -31.53 0.78
C ASP A 20 54.69 -30.28 -0.08
N LYS A 21 55.41 -30.19 -1.21
CA LYS A 21 55.23 -29.10 -2.18
C LYS A 21 53.82 -29.13 -2.79
N GLU A 22 53.38 -30.31 -3.25
CA GLU A 22 52.04 -30.48 -3.83
C GLU A 22 50.93 -30.20 -2.80
N PHE A 23 51.13 -30.58 -1.53
CA PHE A 23 50.20 -30.27 -0.43
C PHE A 23 50.09 -28.77 -0.17
N LEU A 24 51.22 -28.05 -0.06
CA LEU A 24 51.23 -26.60 0.18
C LEU A 24 50.60 -25.84 -0.98
N GLU A 25 50.90 -26.20 -2.23
CA GLU A 25 50.28 -25.61 -3.42
C GLU A 25 48.77 -25.85 -3.46
N ARG A 26 48.29 -27.00 -2.98
CA ARG A 26 46.85 -27.27 -2.85
C ARG A 26 46.19 -26.41 -1.77
N MET A 27 46.85 -26.20 -0.63
CA MET A 27 46.32 -25.32 0.43
C MET A 27 46.30 -23.85 0.01
N GLN A 28 47.34 -23.38 -0.67
CA GLN A 28 47.40 -22.02 -1.19
C GLN A 28 46.31 -21.76 -2.24
N ARG A 29 46.08 -22.71 -3.15
CA ARG A 29 44.94 -22.65 -4.09
C ARG A 29 43.60 -22.60 -3.37
N TYR A 30 43.42 -23.40 -2.32
CA TYR A 30 42.19 -23.40 -1.52
C TYR A 30 41.95 -22.04 -0.86
N ILE A 31 42.97 -21.44 -0.24
CA ILE A 31 42.87 -20.10 0.36
C ILE A 31 42.45 -19.08 -0.69
N ILE A 32 43.16 -19.02 -1.82
CA ILE A 32 42.86 -18.04 -2.88
C ILE A 32 41.43 -18.19 -3.39
N THR A 33 41.00 -19.42 -3.65
CA THR A 33 39.66 -19.70 -4.18
C THR A 33 38.56 -19.33 -3.17
N GLU A 34 38.74 -19.70 -1.90
CA GLU A 34 37.75 -19.40 -0.87
C GLU A 34 37.70 -17.91 -0.56
N THR A 35 38.84 -17.22 -0.47
CA THR A 35 38.92 -15.78 -0.26
C THR A 35 38.27 -15.00 -1.41
N GLN A 36 38.45 -15.44 -2.66
CA GLN A 36 37.76 -14.86 -3.81
C GLN A 36 36.25 -15.13 -3.77
N ARG A 37 35.83 -16.31 -3.32
CA ARG A 37 34.41 -16.68 -3.20
C ARG A 37 33.65 -15.82 -2.19
N VAL A 38 34.27 -15.51 -1.05
CA VAL A 38 33.66 -14.62 -0.03
C VAL A 38 33.82 -13.14 -0.35
N GLY A 39 34.52 -12.79 -1.44
CA GLY A 39 34.67 -11.39 -1.88
C GLY A 39 35.54 -10.56 -0.95
N CYS A 40 36.46 -11.19 -0.21
CA CYS A 40 37.30 -10.49 0.75
C CYS A 40 38.54 -9.88 0.07
N ASN A 41 38.68 -8.55 0.17
CA ASN A 41 39.89 -7.79 -0.16
C ASN A 41 40.78 -7.68 1.10
N GLU A 42 41.98 -7.08 1.05
CA GLU A 42 42.86 -6.91 2.24
C GLU A 42 42.18 -6.24 3.46
N GLU A 43 41.01 -5.63 3.27
CA GLU A 43 40.15 -4.98 4.28
C GLU A 43 38.84 -5.76 4.61
N GLY A 44 38.70 -7.02 4.19
CA GLY A 44 37.48 -7.82 4.36
C GLY A 44 37.16 -8.22 5.82
N PRO A 45 35.94 -8.73 6.10
CA PRO A 45 35.52 -9.09 7.45
C PRO A 45 36.43 -10.16 8.06
N ALA A 46 37.12 -9.79 9.15
CA ALA A 46 38.12 -10.63 9.83
C ALA A 46 37.62 -12.03 10.23
N ASP A 47 36.30 -12.17 10.44
CA ASP A 47 35.67 -13.42 10.82
C ASP A 47 35.67 -14.47 9.70
N GLU A 48 35.49 -14.06 8.45
CA GLU A 48 35.49 -14.96 7.30
C GLU A 48 36.90 -15.43 6.98
N TYR A 49 37.89 -14.52 7.07
CA TYR A 49 39.30 -14.87 7.00
C TYR A 49 39.70 -15.88 8.07
N TYR A 50 39.30 -15.64 9.33
CA TYR A 50 39.57 -16.56 10.42
C TYR A 50 39.03 -17.97 10.13
N ILE A 51 37.81 -18.09 9.61
CA ILE A 51 37.21 -19.40 9.28
C ILE A 51 38.02 -20.12 8.20
N ILE A 52 38.44 -19.42 7.14
CA ILE A 52 39.24 -19.99 6.04
C ILE A 52 40.58 -20.50 6.57
N TYR A 53 41.31 -19.67 7.32
CA TYR A 53 42.62 -20.04 7.88
C TYR A 53 42.52 -21.14 8.95
N ARG A 54 41.47 -21.14 9.77
CA ARG A 54 41.20 -22.21 10.74
C ARG A 54 41.04 -23.56 10.04
N ASN A 55 40.26 -23.60 8.96
CA ASN A 55 40.04 -24.83 8.18
C ASN A 55 41.32 -25.31 7.48
N VAL A 56 42.18 -24.40 7.04
CA VAL A 56 43.49 -24.75 6.47
C VAL A 56 44.42 -25.30 7.56
N PHE A 57 44.42 -24.69 8.74
CA PHE A 57 45.23 -25.17 9.86
C PHE A 57 44.82 -26.58 10.32
N ASP A 58 43.51 -26.88 10.31
CA ASP A 58 43.01 -28.24 10.55
C ASP A 58 43.57 -29.25 9.52
N LYS A 59 43.59 -28.88 8.23
CA LYS A 59 44.20 -29.72 7.17
C LYS A 59 45.71 -29.90 7.35
N VAL A 60 46.41 -28.90 7.88
CA VAL A 60 47.85 -28.98 8.20
C VAL A 60 48.10 -29.92 9.39
N ILE A 61 47.26 -29.86 10.43
CA ILE A 61 47.31 -30.77 11.59
C ILE A 61 47.09 -32.23 11.16
N GLU A 62 46.19 -32.46 10.21
CA GLU A 62 45.94 -33.80 9.65
C GLU A 62 47.11 -34.33 8.82
N TYR A 63 47.77 -33.46 8.04
CA TYR A 63 48.89 -33.82 7.18
C TYR A 63 50.18 -34.07 7.97
N VAL A 64 50.48 -33.23 8.96
CA VAL A 64 51.72 -33.30 9.76
C VAL A 64 51.50 -34.11 11.04
N THR A 65 51.38 -35.43 10.88
CA THR A 65 51.05 -36.35 11.97
C THR A 65 52.07 -36.36 13.11
N ALA A 66 53.36 -36.16 12.81
CA ALA A 66 54.45 -36.17 13.79
C ALA A 66 54.34 -35.04 14.85
N TYR A 67 53.76 -33.90 14.48
CA TYR A 67 53.59 -32.72 15.36
C TYR A 67 52.13 -32.46 15.72
N LYS A 68 51.22 -33.41 15.44
CA LYS A 68 49.78 -33.26 15.57
C LYS A 68 49.36 -32.81 16.97
N SER A 69 49.95 -33.38 18.02
CA SER A 69 49.63 -33.03 19.42
C SER A 69 49.96 -31.56 19.73
N ILE A 70 51.15 -31.10 19.33
CA ILE A 70 51.62 -29.73 19.57
C ILE A 70 50.77 -28.73 18.77
N LEU A 71 50.57 -28.99 17.47
CA LEU A 71 49.77 -28.11 16.61
C LEU A 71 48.29 -28.02 17.06
N THR A 72 47.73 -29.13 17.56
CA THR A 72 46.37 -29.13 18.15
C THR A 72 46.31 -28.29 19.43
N SER A 73 47.32 -28.37 20.30
CA SER A 73 47.38 -27.53 21.50
C SER A 73 47.51 -26.05 21.15
N ILE A 74 48.38 -25.71 20.19
CA ILE A 74 48.51 -24.33 19.67
C ILE A 74 47.15 -23.85 19.14
N LYS A 75 46.48 -24.64 18.29
CA LYS A 75 45.15 -24.29 17.77
C LYS A 75 44.17 -23.96 18.89
N LYS A 76 44.11 -24.80 19.93
CA LYS A 76 43.20 -24.63 21.07
C LYS A 76 43.43 -23.33 21.81
N GLU A 77 44.69 -22.91 22.02
CA GLU A 77 45.01 -21.65 22.69
C GLU A 77 44.56 -20.45 21.85
N TYR A 78 44.83 -20.45 20.54
CA TYR A 78 44.39 -19.38 19.64
C TYR A 78 42.85 -19.31 19.55
N ASP A 79 42.18 -20.46 19.42
CA ASP A 79 40.71 -20.52 19.38
C ASP A 79 40.10 -19.98 20.69
N ALA A 80 40.65 -20.33 21.85
CA ALA A 80 40.19 -19.83 23.15
C ALA A 80 40.39 -18.31 23.30
N PHE A 81 41.52 -17.78 22.84
CA PHE A 81 41.81 -16.36 22.88
C PHE A 81 40.86 -15.56 21.97
N ILE A 82 40.63 -16.04 20.74
CA ILE A 82 39.73 -15.39 19.77
C ILE A 82 38.29 -15.41 20.28
N GLU A 83 37.82 -16.52 20.84
CA GLU A 83 36.48 -16.60 21.44
C GLU A 83 36.31 -15.63 22.62
N THR A 84 37.35 -15.43 23.42
CA THR A 84 37.34 -14.45 24.51
C THR A 84 37.18 -13.03 23.97
N ILE A 85 37.96 -12.64 22.95
CA ILE A 85 37.85 -11.33 22.29
C ILE A 85 36.44 -11.13 21.72
N LYS A 86 35.89 -12.14 21.02
CA LYS A 86 34.54 -12.06 20.44
C LYS A 86 33.47 -11.89 21.52
N LYS A 87 33.61 -12.59 22.64
CA LYS A 87 32.70 -12.46 23.78
C LYS A 87 32.76 -11.05 24.36
N ASP A 88 33.95 -10.49 24.55
CA ASP A 88 34.15 -9.14 25.09
C ASP A 88 33.62 -8.04 24.16
N GLN A 89 33.75 -8.21 22.85
CA GLN A 89 33.14 -7.29 21.88
C GLN A 89 31.60 -7.34 21.93
N ARG A 90 31.01 -8.53 22.05
CA ARG A 90 29.55 -8.69 22.17
C ARG A 90 29.01 -8.07 23.45
N THR A 91 29.71 -8.24 24.58
CA THR A 91 29.31 -7.65 25.86
C THR A 91 29.45 -6.13 25.82
N ALA A 92 30.53 -5.59 25.25
CA ALA A 92 30.71 -4.15 25.07
C ALA A 92 29.60 -3.53 24.20
N PHE A 93 29.24 -4.16 23.08
CA PHE A 93 28.14 -3.71 22.22
C PHE A 93 26.80 -3.70 22.95
N SER A 94 26.49 -4.76 23.69
CA SER A 94 25.26 -4.87 24.50
C SER A 94 25.19 -3.78 25.58
N LEU A 95 26.29 -3.56 26.30
CA LEU A 95 26.38 -2.52 27.32
C LEU A 95 26.24 -1.12 26.72
N HIS A 96 26.86 -0.86 25.57
CA HIS A 96 26.71 0.40 24.85
C HIS A 96 25.25 0.65 24.41
N GLY A 97 24.57 -0.39 23.90
CA GLY A 97 23.15 -0.32 23.57
C GLY A 97 22.28 0.03 24.78
N ARG A 98 22.51 -0.62 25.92
CA ARG A 98 21.79 -0.32 27.18
C ARG A 98 22.08 1.11 27.66
N LEU A 99 23.32 1.56 27.59
CA LEU A 99 23.71 2.92 27.99
C LEU A 99 23.03 3.97 27.09
N LYS A 100 22.93 3.71 25.78
CA LYS A 100 22.23 4.59 24.83
C LYS A 100 20.73 4.69 25.12
N VAL A 101 20.09 3.58 25.53
CA VAL A 101 18.68 3.57 25.96
C VAL A 101 18.50 4.39 27.24
N LEU A 102 19.32 4.13 28.27
CA LEU A 102 19.28 4.85 29.54
C LEU A 102 19.58 6.36 29.36
N ALA A 103 20.47 6.73 28.46
CA ALA A 103 20.74 8.12 28.12
C ALA A 103 19.57 8.82 27.40
N GLY A 104 18.69 8.05 26.74
CA GLY A 104 17.49 8.55 26.06
C GLY A 104 16.26 8.70 26.97
N GLU A 105 16.18 7.94 28.06
CA GLU A 105 15.06 7.95 29.02
C GLU A 105 14.71 9.34 29.58
N PRO A 106 15.67 10.21 29.96
CA PRO A 106 15.36 11.57 30.42
C PRO A 106 14.63 12.41 29.37
N THR A 107 14.94 12.21 28.08
CA THR A 107 14.34 12.97 26.99
C THR A 107 12.90 12.51 26.73
N ALA A 108 12.65 11.20 26.73
CA ALA A 108 11.30 10.64 26.63
C ALA A 108 10.41 11.11 27.78
N LEU A 109 10.93 11.11 29.01
CA LEU A 109 10.22 11.58 30.19
C LEU A 109 9.85 13.08 30.10
N ILE A 110 10.71 13.91 29.52
CA ILE A 110 10.40 15.32 29.24
C ILE A 110 9.24 15.45 28.25
N TYR A 111 9.21 14.64 27.18
CA TYR A 111 8.10 14.64 26.23
C TYR A 111 6.79 14.20 26.87
N HIS A 112 6.79 13.14 27.67
CA HIS A 112 5.59 12.71 28.40
C HIS A 112 5.08 13.80 29.35
N ARG A 113 5.97 14.46 30.10
CA ARG A 113 5.58 15.60 30.97
C ARG A 113 4.97 16.75 30.17
N LYS A 114 5.56 17.09 29.02
CA LYS A 114 5.02 18.14 28.15
C LYS A 114 3.63 17.76 27.62
N ARG A 115 3.44 16.50 27.24
CA ARG A 115 2.15 16.00 26.76
C ARG A 115 1.08 16.01 27.86
N ILE A 116 1.43 15.62 29.09
CA ILE A 116 0.54 15.69 30.25
C ILE A 116 0.03 17.13 30.45
N LEU A 117 0.91 18.12 30.42
CA LEU A 117 0.54 19.53 30.56
C LEU A 117 -0.41 19.99 29.45
N GLN A 118 -0.12 19.64 28.19
CA GLN A 118 -1.00 19.97 27.06
C GLN A 118 -2.39 19.34 27.18
N LEU A 119 -2.46 18.08 27.63
CA LEU A 119 -3.73 17.39 27.82
C LEU A 119 -4.52 18.00 28.98
N GLN A 120 -3.87 18.35 30.08
CA GLN A 120 -4.51 19.05 31.20
C GLN A 120 -5.09 20.41 30.77
N GLU A 121 -4.37 21.16 29.93
CA GLU A 121 -4.86 22.44 29.39
C GLU A 121 -6.09 22.25 28.49
N LYS A 122 -6.06 21.23 27.61
CA LYS A 122 -7.21 20.86 26.79
C LYS A 122 -8.41 20.42 27.62
N MET A 123 -8.19 19.59 28.65
CA MET A 123 -9.25 19.17 29.58
C MET A 123 -9.90 20.37 30.25
N LYS A 124 -9.10 21.33 30.74
CA LYS A 124 -9.61 22.56 31.36
C LYS A 124 -10.47 23.39 30.38
N HIS A 125 -10.05 23.47 29.12
CA HIS A 125 -10.86 24.12 28.07
C HIS A 125 -12.19 23.40 27.84
N ILE A 126 -12.18 22.07 27.80
CA ILE A 126 -13.40 21.27 27.63
C ILE A 126 -14.32 21.45 28.85
N GLU A 127 -13.81 21.36 30.08
CA GLU A 127 -14.59 21.56 31.31
C GLU A 127 -15.23 22.96 31.39
N ASN A 128 -14.49 24.00 31.00
CA ASN A 128 -15.03 25.36 30.93
C ASN A 128 -16.16 25.46 29.89
N ASN A 129 -15.97 24.87 28.72
CA ASN A 129 -16.99 24.87 27.66
C ASN A 129 -18.23 24.08 28.10
N SER A 130 -18.05 22.90 28.68
CA SER A 130 -19.13 22.08 29.24
C SER A 130 -19.90 22.84 30.32
N SER A 131 -19.21 23.52 31.24
CA SER A 131 -19.86 24.35 32.27
C SER A 131 -20.68 25.48 31.66
N LYS A 132 -20.15 26.15 30.62
CA LYS A 132 -20.87 27.23 29.92
C LYS A 132 -22.12 26.72 29.21
N ILE A 133 -22.02 25.57 28.54
CA ILE A 133 -23.16 24.94 27.89
C ILE A 133 -24.22 24.54 28.92
N GLN A 134 -23.80 23.98 30.07
CA GLN A 134 -24.71 23.61 31.14
C GLN A 134 -25.48 24.82 31.68
N LEU A 135 -24.80 25.94 31.91
CA LEU A 135 -25.45 27.19 32.32
C LEU A 135 -26.49 27.68 31.31
N GLN A 136 -26.18 27.60 30.01
CA GLN A 136 -27.13 27.97 28.96
C GLN A 136 -28.35 27.03 28.91
N ILE A 137 -28.13 25.72 29.12
CA ILE A 137 -29.23 24.75 29.20
C ILE A 137 -30.14 25.09 30.39
N ASP A 138 -29.57 25.42 31.54
CA ASP A 138 -30.34 25.72 32.75
C ASP A 138 -31.09 27.06 32.61
N GLU A 139 -30.49 28.07 31.97
CA GLU A 139 -31.15 29.33 31.61
C GLU A 139 -32.36 29.10 30.69
N ILE A 140 -32.20 28.26 29.65
CA ILE A 140 -33.31 27.91 28.75
C ILE A 140 -34.42 27.17 29.49
N LYS A 141 -34.07 26.27 30.44
CA LYS A 141 -35.07 25.57 31.26
C LYS A 141 -35.83 26.53 32.17
N GLN A 142 -35.14 27.50 32.78
CA GLN A 142 -35.79 28.52 33.61
C GLN A 142 -36.74 29.38 32.79
N LEU A 143 -36.30 29.85 31.61
CA LEU A 143 -37.15 30.64 30.71
C LEU A 143 -38.39 29.86 30.26
N ARG A 144 -38.26 28.55 30.00
CA ARG A 144 -39.43 27.69 29.70
C ARG A 144 -40.36 27.56 30.90
N ALA A 145 -39.83 27.30 32.10
CA ALA A 145 -40.66 27.19 33.30
C ALA A 145 -41.41 28.51 33.62
N GLU A 146 -40.79 29.67 33.39
CA GLU A 146 -41.43 30.97 33.52
C GLU A 146 -42.50 31.21 32.45
N TYR A 147 -42.25 30.78 31.21
CA TYR A 147 -43.24 30.83 30.12
C TYR A 147 -44.45 29.96 30.46
N ASP A 148 -44.23 28.70 30.85
CA ASP A 148 -45.30 27.77 31.23
C ASP A 148 -46.11 28.30 32.42
N ALA A 149 -45.45 28.91 33.42
CA ALA A 149 -46.14 29.53 34.56
C ALA A 149 -47.01 30.74 34.17
N LYS A 150 -46.56 31.57 33.21
CA LYS A 150 -47.32 32.71 32.67
C LYS A 150 -48.46 32.26 31.75
N GLU A 151 -48.28 31.15 31.03
CA GLU A 151 -49.30 30.57 30.14
C GLU A 151 -50.45 29.91 30.95
N VAL A 152 -50.12 29.26 32.08
CA VAL A 152 -51.12 28.73 33.02
C VAL A 152 -51.99 29.84 33.63
N GLN A 153 -51.43 31.04 33.85
CA GLN A 153 -52.17 32.19 34.38
C GLN A 153 -53.07 32.88 33.34
N SER A 154 -52.80 32.70 32.04
CA SER A 154 -53.58 33.28 30.94
C SER A 154 -54.65 32.34 30.36
N CYS A 155 -54.64 31.06 30.76
CA CYS A 155 -55.61 30.05 30.33
C CYS A 155 -56.83 29.87 31.26
N THR A 156 -57.21 30.88 32.05
CA THR A 156 -58.55 30.90 32.65
C THR A 156 -59.54 31.44 31.62
N PHE A 157 -59.92 30.61 30.64
CA PHE A 157 -60.99 30.93 29.68
C PHE A 157 -62.33 31.08 30.43
N CYS A 158 -62.58 32.26 30.98
CA CYS A 158 -63.92 32.68 31.33
C CYS A 158 -64.66 32.92 30.01
N LYS A 159 -65.51 31.96 29.63
CA LYS A 159 -66.45 32.05 28.50
C LYS A 159 -67.50 33.11 28.83
N ASP A 160 -67.13 34.37 28.70
CA ASP A 160 -68.07 35.48 28.74
C ASP A 160 -68.64 35.66 27.31
N PRO A 161 -69.90 35.29 27.05
CA PRO A 161 -70.49 35.32 25.71
C PRO A 161 -70.69 36.74 25.16
N SER A 162 -70.41 37.77 25.96
CA SER A 162 -70.54 39.18 25.60
C SER A 162 -69.31 39.76 24.86
N LYS A 163 -68.20 39.02 24.79
CA LYS A 163 -66.97 39.49 24.13
C LYS A 163 -66.99 39.15 22.63
N PRO A 164 -66.61 40.10 21.74
CA PRO A 164 -66.51 39.83 20.31
C PRO A 164 -65.48 38.72 20.05
N ILE A 165 -65.70 37.95 18.99
CA ILE A 165 -64.77 36.90 18.55
C ILE A 165 -63.38 37.54 18.39
N PRO A 166 -62.33 37.01 19.04
CA PRO A 166 -60.99 37.60 18.98
C PRO A 166 -60.56 37.81 17.54
N GLY A 167 -60.22 39.04 17.15
CA GLY A 167 -59.84 39.40 15.78
C GLY A 167 -60.98 39.90 14.87
N MET A 168 -62.22 39.96 15.37
CA MET A 168 -63.38 40.54 14.66
C MET A 168 -63.96 41.73 15.43
N THR A 169 -64.57 42.67 14.70
CA THR A 169 -65.38 43.73 15.30
C THR A 169 -66.80 43.22 15.65
N LEU A 170 -67.50 43.89 16.57
CA LEU A 170 -68.88 43.53 16.95
C LEU A 170 -69.83 43.49 15.74
N GLN A 171 -69.64 44.37 14.76
CA GLN A 171 -70.47 44.45 13.56
C GLN A 171 -70.20 43.28 12.59
N GLU A 172 -68.95 42.84 12.50
CA GLU A 172 -68.57 41.67 11.69
C GLU A 172 -69.00 40.36 12.35
N SER A 173 -69.02 40.29 13.69
CA SER A 173 -69.47 39.08 14.41
C SER A 173 -70.97 38.78 14.29
N VAL A 174 -71.76 39.71 13.75
CA VAL A 174 -73.20 39.53 13.46
C VAL A 174 -73.44 39.38 11.95
N ASN A 175 -72.40 39.54 11.12
CA ASN A 175 -72.49 39.38 9.67
C ASN A 175 -72.06 37.96 9.26
N LEU A 176 -72.97 37.25 8.61
CA LEU A 176 -72.81 35.84 8.23
C LEU A 176 -71.68 35.63 7.21
N ASP A 177 -71.50 36.54 6.24
CA ASP A 177 -70.43 36.47 5.26
C ASP A 177 -69.05 36.73 5.89
N ALA A 178 -68.99 37.69 6.82
CA ALA A 178 -67.77 38.00 7.57
C ALA A 178 -67.35 36.84 8.48
N LEU A 179 -68.32 36.20 9.16
CA LEU A 179 -68.09 34.99 9.97
C LEU A 179 -67.59 33.82 9.12
N THR A 180 -68.21 33.59 7.95
CA THR A 180 -67.81 32.49 7.05
C THR A 180 -66.39 32.70 6.52
N LYS A 181 -66.03 33.94 6.16
CA LYS A 181 -64.67 34.29 5.74
C LYS A 181 -63.66 34.13 6.88
N TYR A 182 -64.04 34.49 8.11
CA TYR A 182 -63.19 34.35 9.28
C TYR A 182 -62.95 32.89 9.68
N LEU A 183 -64.01 32.07 9.64
CA LEU A 183 -63.93 30.62 9.86
C LEU A 183 -62.96 29.98 8.86
N LYS A 184 -63.09 30.29 7.57
CA LYS A 184 -62.17 29.79 6.55
C LYS A 184 -60.72 30.20 6.80
N HIS A 185 -60.49 31.45 7.20
CA HIS A 185 -59.15 31.92 7.57
C HIS A 185 -58.59 31.18 8.82
N LEU A 186 -59.44 30.84 9.79
CA LEU A 186 -59.02 30.05 10.97
C LEU A 186 -58.70 28.60 10.59
N GLU A 187 -59.49 28.00 9.70
CA GLU A 187 -59.21 26.66 9.15
C GLU A 187 -57.89 26.64 8.38
N ASP A 188 -57.64 27.65 7.52
CA ASP A 188 -56.39 27.80 6.79
C ASP A 188 -55.19 27.95 7.73
N LYS A 189 -55.31 28.77 8.79
CA LYS A 189 -54.27 28.93 9.81
C LYS A 189 -54.04 27.67 10.62
N TYR A 190 -55.10 26.95 10.99
CA TYR A 190 -54.98 25.70 11.71
C TYR A 190 -54.22 24.67 10.87
N ALA A 191 -54.57 24.53 9.59
CA ALA A 191 -53.87 23.65 8.66
C ALA A 191 -52.39 24.05 8.48
N GLU A 192 -52.09 25.35 8.40
CA GLU A 192 -50.70 25.84 8.33
C GLU A 192 -49.90 25.49 9.59
N VAL A 193 -50.49 25.68 10.78
CA VAL A 193 -49.87 25.34 12.06
C VAL A 193 -49.67 23.84 12.20
N GLU A 194 -50.65 23.02 11.80
CA GLU A 194 -50.54 21.55 11.83
C GLU A 194 -49.45 21.05 10.87
N GLN A 195 -49.33 21.65 9.68
CA GLN A 195 -48.22 21.39 8.76
C GLN A 195 -46.86 21.84 9.32
N LEU A 196 -46.81 22.95 10.04
CA LEU A 196 -45.57 23.41 10.69
C LEU A 196 -45.17 22.50 11.86
N ILE A 197 -46.13 22.05 12.67
CA ILE A 197 -45.90 21.13 13.79
C ILE A 197 -45.35 19.80 13.25
N SER A 198 -45.99 19.22 12.23
CA SER A 198 -45.56 17.96 11.62
C SER A 198 -44.19 18.05 10.91
N LYS A 199 -43.82 19.22 10.35
CA LYS A 199 -42.50 19.43 9.72
C LYS A 199 -41.38 19.73 10.71
N LYS A 200 -41.66 20.44 11.80
CA LYS A 200 -40.62 20.95 12.72
C LYS A 200 -40.45 20.13 14.00
N TYR A 201 -41.43 19.33 14.38
CA TYR A 201 -41.43 18.63 15.65
C TYR A 201 -41.65 17.12 15.45
N VAL A 202 -40.89 16.33 16.21
CA VAL A 202 -41.06 14.88 16.31
C VAL A 202 -41.78 14.58 17.62
N PRO A 203 -42.86 13.79 17.61
CA PRO A 203 -43.54 13.39 18.84
C PRO A 203 -42.56 12.75 19.83
N ALA A 204 -42.66 13.11 21.11
CA ALA A 204 -41.76 12.61 22.16
C ALA A 204 -41.76 11.07 22.24
N GLN A 205 -42.92 10.45 21.99
CA GLN A 205 -43.06 9.00 21.95
C GLN A 205 -42.23 8.37 20.82
N ARG A 206 -42.25 8.96 19.61
CA ARG A 206 -41.46 8.47 18.48
C ARG A 206 -39.96 8.59 18.73
N LYS A 207 -39.54 9.62 19.46
CA LYS A 207 -38.15 9.78 19.89
C LYS A 207 -37.75 8.69 20.89
N ALA A 208 -38.60 8.39 21.87
CA ALA A 208 -38.35 7.33 22.84
C ALA A 208 -38.25 5.94 22.17
N ASP A 209 -39.15 5.64 21.23
CA ASP A 209 -39.12 4.38 20.45
C ASP A 209 -37.78 4.24 19.69
N LEU A 210 -37.30 5.32 19.07
CA LEU A 210 -36.03 5.32 18.33
C LEU A 210 -34.81 5.19 19.25
N GLU A 211 -34.86 5.75 20.46
CA GLU A 211 -33.80 5.59 21.46
C GLU A 211 -33.72 4.13 21.94
N GLU A 212 -34.86 3.48 22.15
CA GLU A 212 -34.92 2.05 22.50
C GLU A 212 -34.44 1.17 21.35
N GLU A 213 -34.86 1.43 20.10
CA GLU A 213 -34.36 0.74 18.91
C GLU A 213 -32.83 0.90 18.77
N MET A 214 -32.29 2.09 19.02
CA MET A 214 -30.86 2.36 18.98
C MET A 214 -30.09 1.52 20.01
N ILE A 215 -30.58 1.43 21.24
CA ILE A 215 -29.96 0.63 22.30
C ILE A 215 -29.91 -0.85 21.89
N VAL A 216 -31.04 -1.40 21.42
CA VAL A 216 -31.12 -2.80 20.97
C VAL A 216 -30.15 -3.10 19.82
N VAL A 217 -30.03 -2.17 18.87
CA VAL A 217 -29.10 -2.33 17.73
C VAL A 217 -27.64 -2.29 18.20
N LEU A 218 -27.30 -1.41 19.14
CA LEU A 218 -25.95 -1.34 19.71
C LEU A 218 -25.58 -2.62 20.45
N GLU A 219 -26.48 -3.15 21.29
CA GLU A 219 -26.25 -4.42 21.99
C GLU A 219 -26.04 -5.57 21.01
N ARG A 220 -26.84 -5.63 19.94
CA ARG A 220 -26.68 -6.66 18.90
C ARG A 220 -25.34 -6.55 18.18
N ARG A 221 -24.88 -5.32 17.90
CA ARG A 221 -23.56 -5.07 17.32
C ARG A 221 -22.46 -5.59 18.25
N ASP A 222 -22.51 -5.24 19.53
CA ASP A 222 -21.48 -5.60 20.49
C ASP A 222 -21.40 -7.13 20.69
N LEU A 223 -22.55 -7.81 20.72
CA LEU A 223 -22.61 -9.28 20.74
C LEU A 223 -21.99 -9.89 19.48
N ALA A 224 -22.28 -9.32 18.30
CA ALA A 224 -21.72 -9.81 17.03
C ALA A 224 -20.21 -9.58 16.95
N GLU A 225 -19.72 -8.45 17.45
CA GLU A 225 -18.29 -8.13 17.50
C GLU A 225 -17.54 -9.09 18.43
N ASN A 226 -18.09 -9.37 19.60
CA ASN A 226 -17.53 -10.35 20.54
C ASN A 226 -17.49 -11.76 19.94
N LEU A 227 -18.56 -12.18 19.25
CA LEU A 227 -18.58 -13.47 18.55
C LEU A 227 -17.51 -13.51 17.44
N ASN A 228 -17.33 -12.42 16.71
CA ASN A 228 -16.35 -12.34 15.63
C ASN A 228 -14.92 -12.44 16.17
N LYS A 229 -14.61 -11.78 17.29
CA LYS A 229 -13.31 -11.90 17.98
C LYS A 229 -13.01 -13.33 18.39
N GLU A 230 -13.99 -14.03 18.98
CA GLU A 230 -13.86 -15.44 19.36
C GLU A 230 -13.64 -16.35 18.13
N LEU A 231 -14.36 -16.10 17.03
CA LEU A 231 -14.18 -16.85 15.78
C LEU A 231 -12.80 -16.62 15.15
N GLN A 232 -12.32 -15.37 15.16
CA GLN A 232 -10.98 -15.02 14.67
C GLN A 232 -9.89 -15.71 15.49
N PHE A 233 -10.00 -15.70 16.83
CA PHE A 233 -9.06 -16.40 17.71
C PHE A 233 -9.00 -17.90 17.39
N ARG A 234 -10.15 -18.55 17.22
CA ARG A 234 -10.22 -19.98 16.83
C ARG A 234 -9.63 -20.22 15.45
N HIS A 235 -9.90 -19.34 14.49
CA HIS A 235 -9.37 -19.45 13.13
C HIS A 235 -7.84 -19.36 13.12
N GLN A 236 -7.26 -18.40 13.84
CA GLN A 236 -5.81 -18.28 14.01
C GLN A 236 -5.20 -19.54 14.62
N GLY A 237 -5.83 -20.10 15.66
CA GLY A 237 -5.41 -21.36 16.26
C GLY A 237 -5.41 -22.52 15.25
N LEU A 238 -6.48 -22.67 14.48
CA LEU A 238 -6.59 -23.70 13.44
C LEU A 238 -5.55 -23.52 12.33
N GLN A 239 -5.26 -22.28 11.93
CA GLN A 239 -4.21 -22.01 10.95
C GLN A 239 -2.83 -22.43 11.46
N ILE A 240 -2.49 -22.11 12.72
CA ILE A 240 -1.21 -22.52 13.33
C ILE A 240 -1.09 -24.05 13.32
N ILE A 241 -2.16 -24.75 13.71
CA ILE A 241 -2.19 -26.23 13.72
C ILE A 241 -2.04 -26.79 12.30
N SER A 242 -2.74 -26.22 11.31
CA SER A 242 -2.67 -26.64 9.92
C SER A 242 -1.26 -26.45 9.33
N GLN A 243 -0.63 -25.31 9.64
CA GLN A 243 0.74 -25.01 9.21
C GLN A 243 1.76 -25.93 9.89
N ALA A 244 1.58 -26.18 11.19
CA ALA A 244 2.38 -27.15 11.93
C ALA A 244 2.26 -28.57 11.34
N LEU A 245 1.04 -28.99 11.00
CA LEU A 245 0.80 -30.32 10.42
C LEU A 245 1.48 -30.48 9.07
N THR A 246 1.35 -29.47 8.21
CA THR A 246 2.00 -29.45 6.91
C THR A 246 3.52 -29.50 7.04
N SER A 247 4.08 -28.77 8.02
CA SER A 247 5.52 -28.70 8.26
C SER A 247 6.06 -30.01 8.87
N TRP A 248 5.27 -30.62 9.76
CA TRP A 248 5.59 -31.90 10.40
C TRP A 248 5.64 -33.04 9.38
N ILE A 249 4.61 -33.14 8.52
CA ILE A 249 4.57 -34.11 7.41
C ILE A 249 5.77 -33.94 6.48
N LYS A 250 6.11 -32.69 6.11
CA LYS A 250 7.28 -32.40 5.26
C LYS A 250 8.62 -32.74 5.90
N SER A 251 8.69 -32.73 7.23
CA SER A 251 9.89 -33.10 8.01
C SER A 251 10.01 -34.61 8.25
N ASP A 252 9.18 -35.43 7.60
CA ASP A 252 9.09 -36.88 7.75
C ASP A 252 8.90 -37.31 9.22
N MET A 253 8.15 -36.49 9.97
CA MET A 253 7.89 -36.64 11.39
C MET A 253 9.14 -36.72 12.28
N SER A 254 10.28 -36.19 11.81
CA SER A 254 11.58 -36.26 12.50
C SER A 254 11.65 -35.50 13.82
N ARG A 255 10.72 -34.57 14.06
CA ARG A 255 10.58 -33.81 15.32
C ARG A 255 9.20 -34.05 15.93
N SER A 256 9.07 -33.77 17.23
CA SER A 256 7.77 -33.75 17.89
C SER A 256 6.86 -32.70 17.26
N PHE A 257 5.61 -33.07 16.98
CA PHE A 257 4.58 -32.14 16.48
C PHE A 257 4.40 -30.94 17.40
N GLN A 258 4.46 -31.17 18.72
CA GLN A 258 4.34 -30.12 19.75
C GLN A 258 5.46 -29.09 19.64
N ASP A 259 6.70 -29.53 19.38
CA ASP A 259 7.84 -28.62 19.24
C ASP A 259 7.70 -27.73 17.99
N ILE A 260 7.12 -28.28 16.91
CA ILE A 260 6.85 -27.53 15.67
C ILE A 260 5.73 -26.52 15.89
N VAL A 261 4.65 -26.90 16.57
CA VAL A 261 3.56 -25.96 16.94
C VAL A 261 4.12 -24.81 17.78
N GLU A 262 4.97 -25.12 18.75
CA GLU A 262 5.55 -24.14 19.65
C GLU A 262 6.59 -23.25 18.98
N GLN A 263 7.36 -23.79 18.03
CA GLN A 263 8.24 -23.02 17.16
C GLN A 263 7.44 -22.06 16.26
N ILE A 264 6.38 -22.55 15.62
CA ILE A 264 5.52 -21.72 14.75
C ILE A 264 4.87 -20.61 15.57
N ARG A 265 4.33 -20.92 16.75
CA ARG A 265 3.75 -19.94 17.68
C ARG A 265 4.77 -18.87 18.10
N LYS A 266 6.02 -19.25 18.37
CA LYS A 266 7.11 -18.32 18.70
C LYS A 266 7.57 -17.46 17.52
N THR A 267 7.43 -17.95 16.28
CA THR A 267 7.76 -17.17 15.07
C THR A 267 6.64 -16.26 14.57
N LYS A 268 5.40 -16.42 15.06
CA LYS A 268 4.21 -15.72 14.53
C LYS A 268 3.81 -14.47 15.31
N ASP A 269 4.68 -13.92 16.16
CA ASP A 269 4.48 -12.57 16.68
C ASP A 269 4.67 -11.55 15.54
N PHE A 270 3.57 -10.88 15.19
CA PHE A 270 3.38 -9.80 14.21
C PHE A 270 3.32 -10.18 12.72
N HIS A 271 2.09 -10.40 12.23
CA HIS A 271 1.45 -9.68 11.11
C HIS A 271 0.35 -10.55 10.50
N ASP A 272 -0.91 -10.18 10.73
CA ASP A 272 -1.93 -10.28 9.68
C ASP A 272 -2.44 -8.85 9.42
N GLU A 273 -1.85 -8.23 8.40
CA GLU A 273 -2.33 -6.98 7.83
C GLU A 273 -3.62 -7.26 7.06
N GLN A 274 -4.77 -7.15 7.73
CA GLN A 274 -6.06 -6.94 7.06
C GLN A 274 -7.11 -6.23 7.92
N GLY A 275 -6.71 -5.56 9.00
CA GLY A 275 -7.64 -4.88 9.90
C GLY A 275 -7.04 -3.66 10.61
N ILE A 276 -6.26 -2.83 9.91
CA ILE A 276 -5.55 -1.70 10.54
C ILE A 276 -6.50 -0.59 11.05
N VAL A 277 -7.81 -0.64 10.75
CA VAL A 277 -8.73 0.45 11.11
C VAL A 277 -9.53 0.21 12.40
N GLU A 278 -9.67 -1.02 12.91
CA GLU A 278 -10.59 -1.28 14.04
C GLU A 278 -9.95 -1.81 15.33
N GLU A 279 -8.65 -2.17 15.33
CA GLU A 279 -8.03 -2.87 16.46
C GLU A 279 -7.06 -1.97 17.27
N ILE A 280 -7.51 -0.76 17.63
CA ILE A 280 -6.72 0.21 18.43
C ILE A 280 -6.95 0.03 19.96
N LEU A 281 -7.79 -0.93 20.38
CA LEU A 281 -8.26 -1.03 21.77
C LEU A 281 -7.84 -2.30 22.54
N GLU A 282 -6.69 -2.91 22.22
CA GLU A 282 -6.11 -3.93 23.12
C GLU A 282 -4.76 -3.51 23.71
N ASP A 283 -4.72 -3.54 25.04
CA ASP A 283 -3.71 -3.01 25.98
C ASP A 283 -2.47 -3.91 26.06
N ASP A 284 -1.67 -3.92 24.97
CA ASP A 284 -0.36 -4.58 24.92
C ASP A 284 0.78 -3.54 25.05
N PRO A 285 1.70 -3.65 26.04
CA PRO A 285 2.80 -2.72 26.23
C PRO A 285 3.77 -2.61 25.04
N GLY A 286 3.78 -3.61 24.13
CA GLY A 286 4.48 -3.52 22.84
C GLY A 286 3.79 -2.59 21.85
N LYS A 287 2.45 -2.62 21.80
CA LYS A 287 1.61 -1.78 20.93
C LYS A 287 1.55 -0.33 21.41
N ALA A 288 1.63 -0.08 22.72
CA ALA A 288 1.75 1.28 23.26
C ALA A 288 3.02 2.00 22.77
N LYS A 289 4.17 1.31 22.73
CA LYS A 289 5.42 1.84 22.17
C LYS A 289 5.33 2.08 20.66
N GLU A 290 4.58 1.24 19.94
CA GLU A 290 4.34 1.41 18.51
C GLU A 290 3.43 2.63 18.24
N ALA A 291 2.39 2.82 19.04
CA ALA A 291 1.54 4.01 18.98
C ALA A 291 2.31 5.29 19.32
N GLU A 292 3.18 5.26 20.33
CA GLU A 292 4.09 6.38 20.66
C GLU A 292 5.06 6.69 19.53
N LEU A 293 5.65 5.67 18.90
CA LEU A 293 6.53 5.83 17.76
C LEU A 293 5.76 6.45 16.58
N LEU A 294 4.57 5.93 16.27
CA LEU A 294 3.73 6.44 15.19
C LEU A 294 3.34 7.90 15.44
N LEU A 295 2.91 8.24 16.65
CA LEU A 295 2.61 9.62 17.04
C LEU A 295 3.83 10.52 16.90
N TYR A 296 5.00 10.12 17.39
CA TYR A 296 6.23 10.88 17.25
C TYR A 296 6.57 11.18 15.78
N TYR A 297 6.50 10.18 14.90
CA TYR A 297 6.78 10.38 13.48
C TYR A 297 5.74 11.30 12.82
N VAL A 298 4.45 11.13 13.13
CA VAL A 298 3.40 11.99 12.57
C VAL A 298 3.52 13.43 13.07
N GLU A 299 3.76 13.65 14.36
CA GLU A 299 3.95 14.98 14.94
C GLU A 299 5.19 15.65 14.37
N ARG A 300 6.33 14.96 14.35
CA ARG A 300 7.58 15.49 13.81
C ARG A 300 7.47 15.83 12.32
N PHE A 301 6.76 15.00 11.55
CA PHE A 301 6.47 15.29 10.16
C PHE A 301 5.63 16.57 10.01
N ASN A 302 4.55 16.70 10.81
CA ASN A 302 3.68 17.89 10.78
C ASN A 302 4.43 19.16 11.17
N GLU A 303 5.36 19.09 12.14
CA GLU A 303 6.26 20.20 12.47
C GLU A 303 7.09 20.64 11.27
N LEU A 304 7.74 19.71 10.56
CA LEU A 304 8.58 20.03 9.40
C LEU A 304 7.75 20.66 8.26
N ILE A 305 6.53 20.16 8.02
CA ILE A 305 5.60 20.75 7.06
C ILE A 305 5.22 22.18 7.47
N SER A 306 4.93 22.41 8.76
CA SER A 306 4.53 23.72 9.28
C SER A 306 5.67 24.74 9.25
N LEU A 307 6.92 24.29 9.43
CA LEU A 307 8.13 25.11 9.33
C LEU A 307 8.51 25.44 7.87
N GLY A 308 7.85 24.84 6.88
CA GLY A 308 8.19 25.02 5.47
C GLY A 308 9.47 24.29 5.04
N GLU A 309 9.98 23.37 5.86
CA GLU A 309 11.16 22.56 5.57
C GLU A 309 10.78 21.30 4.77
N TYR A 310 10.17 21.49 3.60
CA TYR A 310 9.54 20.41 2.84
C TYR A 310 10.52 19.31 2.39
N GLU A 311 11.75 19.67 2.00
CA GLU A 311 12.77 18.69 1.61
C GLU A 311 13.15 17.77 2.79
N LYS A 312 13.30 18.33 3.99
CA LYS A 312 13.54 17.54 5.20
C LYS A 312 12.33 16.70 5.57
N ALA A 313 11.12 17.25 5.40
CA ALA A 313 9.87 16.50 5.62
C ALA A 313 9.77 15.29 4.68
N VAL A 314 10.17 15.44 3.41
CA VAL A 314 10.22 14.34 2.44
C VAL A 314 11.19 13.26 2.90
N TYR A 315 12.44 13.63 3.19
CA TYR A 315 13.44 12.67 3.65
C TYR A 315 13.01 11.96 4.94
N PHE A 316 12.38 12.68 5.87
CA PHE A 316 11.86 12.12 7.11
C PHE A 316 10.70 11.14 6.88
N ALA A 317 9.75 11.48 6.01
CA ALA A 317 8.62 10.61 5.68
C ALA A 317 9.07 9.32 4.99
N VAL A 318 10.01 9.44 4.05
CA VAL A 318 10.50 8.34 3.23
C VAL A 318 11.31 7.34 4.07
N ASN A 319 12.13 7.81 5.01
CA ASN A 319 12.89 6.97 5.94
C ASN A 319 12.10 6.54 7.18
N SER A 320 10.79 6.76 7.22
CA SER A 320 9.97 6.32 8.35
C SER A 320 10.00 4.79 8.47
N PRO A 321 10.13 4.25 9.70
CA PRO A 321 10.16 2.82 9.93
C PRO A 321 8.84 2.21 9.46
N ARG A 322 8.90 1.00 8.90
CA ARG A 322 7.73 0.28 8.36
C ARG A 322 6.89 1.08 7.36
N ARG A 323 7.45 2.15 6.77
CA ARG A 323 6.75 3.04 5.85
C ARG A 323 5.51 3.74 6.46
N ILE A 324 5.49 3.97 7.77
CA ILE A 324 4.36 4.61 8.49
C ILE A 324 3.88 5.90 7.81
N LEU A 325 4.81 6.70 7.27
CA LEU A 325 4.49 7.97 6.60
C LEU A 325 4.40 7.85 5.07
N GLN A 326 4.60 6.67 4.46
CA GLN A 326 4.39 6.47 3.03
C GLN A 326 2.93 6.05 2.77
N ASN A 327 2.01 6.99 2.98
CA ASN A 327 0.57 6.78 2.84
C ASN A 327 -0.11 7.97 2.15
N ILE A 328 -1.37 7.78 1.74
CA ILE A 328 -2.19 8.79 1.07
C ILE A 328 -2.38 10.05 1.91
N GLY A 329 -2.45 9.94 3.24
CA GLY A 329 -2.55 11.08 4.15
C GLY A 329 -1.32 12.00 4.10
N THR A 330 -0.12 11.43 4.12
CA THR A 330 1.14 12.18 3.95
C THR A 330 1.24 12.82 2.57
N MET A 331 0.89 12.06 1.53
CA MET A 331 0.84 12.53 0.15
C MET A 331 -0.10 13.74 0.00
N ASN A 332 -1.30 13.67 0.57
CA ASN A 332 -2.28 14.75 0.53
C ASN A 332 -1.78 16.03 1.23
N LYS A 333 -0.97 15.90 2.30
CA LYS A 333 -0.32 17.06 2.94
C LYS A 333 0.68 17.74 2.02
N PHE A 334 1.51 16.98 1.30
CA PHE A 334 2.41 17.56 0.29
C PHE A 334 1.64 18.16 -0.89
N LYS A 335 0.55 17.53 -1.32
CA LYS A 335 -0.34 18.03 -2.38
C LYS A 335 -0.98 19.37 -2.00
N ALA A 336 -1.41 19.52 -0.75
CA ALA A 336 -2.01 20.75 -0.21
C ALA A 336 -1.03 21.93 -0.16
N VAL A 337 0.28 21.69 -0.02
CA VAL A 337 1.30 22.75 -0.02
C VAL A 337 1.41 23.43 -1.40
N GLY A 338 1.19 22.69 -2.49
CA GLY A 338 1.26 23.23 -3.85
C GLY A 338 2.68 23.59 -4.31
N LYS A 339 2.78 24.27 -5.46
CA LYS A 339 4.07 24.68 -6.06
C LYS A 339 4.58 25.95 -5.40
N ILE A 340 5.85 25.93 -4.99
CA ILE A 340 6.53 27.08 -4.39
C ILE A 340 7.49 27.67 -5.41
N ARG A 341 7.40 28.98 -5.64
CA ARG A 341 8.23 29.66 -6.64
C ARG A 341 9.72 29.51 -6.32
N GLY A 342 10.49 29.01 -7.30
CA GLY A 342 11.94 28.85 -7.20
C GLY A 342 12.40 27.64 -6.37
N LYS A 343 11.48 26.80 -5.86
CA LYS A 343 11.80 25.55 -5.18
C LYS A 343 11.20 24.35 -5.93
N PRO A 344 11.83 23.17 -5.87
CA PRO A 344 11.26 21.95 -6.41
C PRO A 344 9.90 21.62 -5.75
N PHE A 345 8.97 21.09 -6.54
CA PHE A 345 7.63 20.77 -6.08
C PHE A 345 7.67 19.64 -5.03
N PRO A 346 7.25 19.88 -3.77
CA PRO A 346 7.45 18.91 -2.68
C PRO A 346 6.83 17.54 -2.93
N LEU A 347 5.66 17.51 -3.60
CA LEU A 347 4.99 16.26 -3.94
C LEU A 347 5.79 15.43 -4.94
N LEU A 348 6.42 16.07 -5.93
CA LEU A 348 7.27 15.37 -6.90
C LEU A 348 8.51 14.78 -6.20
N LEU A 349 9.14 15.56 -5.32
CA LEU A 349 10.28 15.09 -4.52
C LEU A 349 9.92 13.88 -3.65
N PHE A 350 8.73 13.91 -3.05
CA PHE A 350 8.22 12.81 -2.25
C PHE A 350 8.14 11.50 -3.06
N PHE A 351 7.52 11.55 -4.24
CA PHE A 351 7.41 10.36 -5.11
C PHE A 351 8.77 9.92 -5.65
N GLU A 352 9.62 10.85 -6.07
CA GLU A 352 10.98 10.53 -6.53
C GLU A 352 11.76 9.80 -5.44
N ALA A 353 11.68 10.27 -4.19
CA ALA A 353 12.34 9.64 -3.06
C ALA A 353 11.74 8.27 -2.69
N ILE A 354 10.41 8.13 -2.63
CA ILE A 354 9.74 6.84 -2.36
C ILE A 354 10.14 5.79 -3.40
N PHE A 355 10.01 6.13 -4.69
CA PHE A 355 10.28 5.18 -5.76
C PHE A 355 11.77 4.86 -5.85
N SER A 356 12.65 5.83 -5.57
CA SER A 356 14.10 5.58 -5.51
C SER A 356 14.49 4.57 -4.45
N ILE A 357 13.84 4.54 -3.28
CA ILE A 357 14.14 3.58 -2.21
C ILE A 357 13.25 2.34 -2.21
N SER A 358 12.31 2.23 -3.15
CA SER A 358 11.38 1.10 -3.24
C SER A 358 12.08 -0.26 -3.27
N HIS A 359 13.27 -0.33 -3.90
CA HIS A 359 14.10 -1.52 -3.99
C HIS A 359 14.62 -2.03 -2.63
N ALA A 360 14.76 -1.15 -1.64
CA ALA A 360 15.31 -1.48 -0.31
C ALA A 360 14.32 -2.28 0.57
N PHE A 361 13.06 -2.43 0.14
CA PHE A 361 12.03 -3.10 0.92
C PHE A 361 11.54 -4.38 0.24
N ARG A 362 10.98 -5.28 1.04
CA ARG A 362 10.43 -6.55 0.55
C ARG A 362 9.14 -6.36 -0.25
N HIS A 363 8.26 -5.46 0.18
CA HIS A 363 6.96 -5.23 -0.44
C HIS A 363 7.01 -4.05 -1.42
N PRO A 364 6.34 -4.15 -2.59
CA PRO A 364 6.16 -3.03 -3.52
C PRO A 364 5.48 -1.82 -2.87
N VAL A 365 5.51 -0.68 -3.54
CA VAL A 365 4.70 0.49 -3.15
C VAL A 365 3.24 0.22 -3.50
N ASP A 366 2.32 0.71 -2.67
CA ASP A 366 0.87 0.57 -2.88
C ASP A 366 0.40 1.11 -4.24
N ALA A 367 -0.66 0.53 -4.78
CA ALA A 367 -1.20 0.86 -6.10
C ALA A 367 -1.75 2.29 -6.17
N GLU A 368 -2.43 2.75 -5.11
CA GLU A 368 -3.02 4.10 -5.07
C GLU A 368 -1.93 5.17 -5.03
N LEU A 369 -0.87 4.94 -4.24
CA LEU A 369 0.31 5.82 -4.22
C LEU A 369 1.07 5.81 -5.56
N THR A 370 1.18 4.64 -6.19
CA THR A 370 1.81 4.50 -7.51
C THR A 370 1.06 5.31 -8.56
N LEU A 371 -0.28 5.22 -8.58
CA LEU A 371 -1.15 5.98 -9.46
C LEU A 371 -0.97 7.50 -9.28
N GLU A 372 -1.03 7.99 -8.04
CA GLU A 372 -0.87 9.42 -7.76
C GLU A 372 0.55 9.91 -8.09
N GLY A 373 1.57 9.06 -7.91
CA GLY A 373 2.95 9.35 -8.31
C GLY A 373 3.10 9.51 -9.82
N ILE A 374 2.51 8.62 -10.60
CA ILE A 374 2.49 8.70 -12.08
C ILE A 374 1.76 9.98 -12.53
N LYS A 375 0.57 10.26 -12.00
CA LYS A 375 -0.16 11.51 -12.30
C LYS A 375 0.69 12.74 -11.98
N CYS A 376 1.36 12.75 -10.82
CA CYS A 376 2.25 13.84 -10.43
C CYS A 376 3.40 14.01 -11.45
N GLY A 377 4.14 12.95 -11.78
CA GLY A 377 5.23 13.00 -12.75
C GLY A 377 4.80 13.52 -14.13
N LEU A 378 3.66 13.04 -14.64
CA LEU A 378 3.12 13.47 -15.92
C LEU A 378 2.67 14.94 -15.93
N SER A 379 2.00 15.40 -14.86
CA SER A 379 1.60 16.81 -14.72
C SER A 379 2.78 17.79 -14.63
N GLU A 380 3.91 17.34 -14.11
CA GLU A 380 5.18 18.09 -14.11
C GLU A 380 5.97 17.92 -15.43
N LYS A 381 5.43 17.22 -16.43
CA LYS A 381 6.08 16.90 -17.71
C LYS A 381 7.40 16.14 -17.56
N ARG A 382 7.56 15.38 -16.47
CA ARG A 382 8.73 14.55 -16.18
C ARG A 382 8.49 13.09 -16.58
N LEU A 383 8.25 12.87 -17.88
CA LEU A 383 8.07 11.53 -18.43
C LEU A 383 9.33 10.66 -18.23
N ASP A 384 10.51 11.26 -18.19
CA ASP A 384 11.77 10.60 -17.87
C ASP A 384 11.73 9.87 -16.53
N LEU A 385 11.16 10.51 -15.49
CA LEU A 385 11.00 9.90 -14.18
C LEU A 385 9.97 8.77 -14.22
N VAL A 386 8.84 8.98 -14.88
CA VAL A 386 7.78 7.96 -15.01
C VAL A 386 8.29 6.72 -15.75
N ILE A 387 9.07 6.90 -16.81
CA ILE A 387 9.74 5.79 -17.52
C ILE A 387 10.60 5.01 -16.53
N ASN A 388 11.49 5.71 -15.82
CA ASN A 388 12.39 5.07 -14.85
C ASN A 388 11.60 4.29 -13.79
N TRP A 389 10.58 4.90 -13.18
CA TRP A 389 9.78 4.28 -12.13
C TRP A 389 9.04 3.02 -12.60
N VAL A 390 8.41 3.07 -13.78
CA VAL A 390 7.67 1.91 -14.32
C VAL A 390 8.63 0.78 -14.71
N THR A 391 9.79 1.09 -15.28
CA THR A 391 10.76 0.06 -15.72
C THR A 391 11.51 -0.65 -14.61
N GLN A 392 11.45 -0.15 -13.36
CA GLN A 392 12.15 -0.77 -12.22
C GLN A 392 11.39 -1.94 -11.59
N GLU A 393 10.17 -2.26 -12.04
CA GLU A 393 9.39 -3.47 -11.67
C GLU A 393 9.18 -3.72 -10.15
N ARG A 394 9.16 -2.67 -9.32
CA ARG A 394 8.89 -2.78 -7.86
C ARG A 394 7.75 -1.91 -7.36
N LEU A 395 6.83 -1.56 -8.27
CA LEU A 395 5.61 -0.82 -7.99
C LEU A 395 4.42 -1.75 -8.15
N THR A 396 3.37 -1.56 -7.35
CA THR A 396 2.09 -2.22 -7.61
C THR A 396 1.36 -1.40 -8.66
N PHE A 397 1.11 -1.99 -9.82
CA PHE A 397 0.38 -1.33 -10.89
C PHE A 397 -1.12 -1.57 -10.81
N SER A 398 -1.89 -0.63 -11.34
CA SER A 398 -3.35 -0.72 -11.48
C SER A 398 -3.78 -0.40 -12.91
N GLU A 399 -5.03 -0.74 -13.25
CA GLU A 399 -5.64 -0.42 -14.54
C GLU A 399 -5.62 1.08 -14.82
N GLU A 400 -5.99 1.87 -13.81
CA GLU A 400 -6.06 3.33 -13.86
C GLU A 400 -4.68 3.95 -14.10
N ALA A 401 -3.61 3.34 -13.60
CA ALA A 401 -2.25 3.81 -13.83
C ALA A 401 -1.86 3.67 -15.31
N GLY A 402 -2.27 2.56 -15.94
CA GLY A 402 -2.09 2.35 -17.38
C GLY A 402 -2.91 3.34 -18.20
N ASP A 403 -4.18 3.56 -17.82
CA ASP A 403 -5.10 4.47 -18.51
C ASP A 403 -4.58 5.91 -18.49
N VAL A 404 -4.05 6.37 -17.35
CA VAL A 404 -3.46 7.71 -17.22
C VAL A 404 -2.27 7.92 -18.17
N ILE A 405 -1.38 6.94 -18.29
CA ILE A 405 -0.22 7.02 -19.20
C ILE A 405 -0.69 6.96 -20.67
N PHE A 406 -1.67 6.10 -20.95
CA PHE A 406 -2.25 5.95 -22.28
C PHE A 406 -2.88 7.27 -22.76
N ASP A 407 -3.73 7.89 -21.94
CA ASP A 407 -4.39 9.16 -22.23
C ASP A 407 -3.38 10.30 -22.40
N TYR A 408 -2.33 10.33 -21.57
CA TYR A 408 -1.24 11.29 -21.73
C TYR A 408 -0.54 11.12 -23.09
N GLY A 409 -0.28 9.88 -23.52
CA GLY A 409 0.35 9.58 -24.81
C GLY A 409 -0.52 9.92 -26.03
N GLU A 410 -1.85 9.89 -25.90
CA GLU A 410 -2.75 10.37 -26.95
C GLU A 410 -2.73 11.90 -27.09
N GLN A 411 -2.45 12.63 -26.00
CA GLN A 411 -2.29 14.09 -26.01
C GLN A 411 -0.89 14.53 -26.47
N ASP A 412 0.17 13.82 -26.07
CA ASP A 412 1.56 14.11 -26.42
C ASP A 412 2.03 13.27 -27.61
N THR A 413 1.86 13.81 -28.82
CA THR A 413 2.23 13.12 -30.07
C THR A 413 3.72 12.79 -30.17
N TYR A 414 4.61 13.54 -29.49
CA TYR A 414 6.06 13.29 -29.57
C TYR A 414 6.47 12.07 -28.75
N ASN A 415 5.87 11.89 -27.57
CA ASN A 415 6.18 10.78 -26.67
C ASN A 415 5.20 9.60 -26.77
N LYS A 416 4.22 9.66 -27.68
CA LYS A 416 3.17 8.66 -27.85
C LYS A 416 3.68 7.22 -27.85
N SER A 417 4.74 6.91 -28.61
CA SER A 417 5.30 5.55 -28.66
C SER A 417 5.83 5.07 -27.32
N LYS A 418 6.52 5.94 -26.56
CA LYS A 418 7.02 5.64 -25.21
C LYS A 418 5.88 5.43 -24.23
N CYS A 419 4.87 6.30 -24.25
CA CYS A 419 3.70 6.18 -23.39
C CYS A 419 2.94 4.88 -23.65
N LEU A 420 2.73 4.52 -24.92
CA LEU A 420 2.09 3.25 -25.28
C LEU A 420 2.91 2.04 -24.80
N ALA A 421 4.25 2.10 -24.84
CA ALA A 421 5.11 1.03 -24.34
C ALA A 421 5.03 0.89 -22.81
N LEU A 422 5.00 2.01 -22.07
CA LEU A 422 4.81 1.99 -20.62
C LEU A 422 3.42 1.47 -20.23
N ALA A 423 2.37 1.93 -20.90
CA ALA A 423 1.00 1.46 -20.65
C ALA A 423 0.89 -0.05 -20.94
N GLN A 424 1.54 -0.54 -21.99
CA GLN A 424 1.63 -1.98 -22.28
C GLN A 424 2.26 -2.78 -21.13
N ILE A 425 3.37 -2.29 -20.56
CA ILE A 425 4.03 -2.95 -19.41
C ILE A 425 3.05 -3.04 -18.24
N ILE A 426 2.43 -1.91 -17.86
CA ILE A 426 1.47 -1.84 -16.76
C ILE A 426 0.29 -2.81 -16.99
N TYR A 427 -0.36 -2.75 -18.16
CA TYR A 427 -1.50 -3.63 -18.43
C TYR A 427 -1.10 -5.11 -18.44
N SER A 428 0.11 -5.44 -18.88
CA SER A 428 0.59 -6.83 -18.89
C SER A 428 0.79 -7.35 -17.47
N GLU A 429 1.40 -6.54 -16.58
CA GLU A 429 1.59 -6.88 -15.16
C GLU A 429 0.25 -7.01 -14.41
N CYS A 430 -0.75 -6.20 -14.76
CA CYS A 430 -2.10 -6.29 -14.19
C CYS A 430 -2.96 -7.43 -14.77
N GLY A 431 -2.46 -8.20 -15.74
CA GLY A 431 -3.25 -9.25 -16.42
C GLY A 431 -4.33 -8.71 -17.38
N LEU A 432 -4.27 -7.43 -17.76
CA LEU A 432 -5.22 -6.75 -18.65
C LEU A 432 -4.83 -6.92 -20.12
N HIS A 433 -4.83 -8.17 -20.59
CA HIS A 433 -4.31 -8.57 -21.90
C HIS A 433 -4.95 -7.85 -23.10
N LYS A 434 -6.24 -7.48 -23.02
CA LYS A 434 -6.94 -6.75 -24.09
C LYS A 434 -6.36 -5.34 -24.30
N LYS A 435 -6.10 -4.62 -23.20
CA LYS A 435 -5.52 -3.27 -23.23
C LYS A 435 -4.03 -3.31 -23.61
N ALA A 436 -3.29 -4.31 -23.13
CA ALA A 436 -1.90 -4.55 -23.54
C ALA A 436 -1.77 -4.79 -25.05
N LEU A 437 -2.65 -5.64 -25.61
CA LEU A 437 -2.70 -5.93 -27.04
C LEU A 437 -3.05 -4.69 -27.88
N LEU A 438 -3.99 -3.87 -27.40
CA LEU A 438 -4.34 -2.61 -28.04
C LEU A 438 -3.12 -1.67 -28.11
N CYS A 439 -2.33 -1.59 -27.04
CA CYS A 439 -1.10 -0.79 -27.00
C CYS A 439 -0.08 -1.26 -28.05
N LEU A 440 0.18 -2.57 -28.14
CA LEU A 440 1.06 -3.15 -29.17
C LEU A 440 0.62 -2.78 -30.59
N CYS A 441 -0.68 -2.90 -30.88
CA CYS A 441 -1.22 -2.55 -32.19
C CYS A 441 -1.08 -1.05 -32.49
N LYS A 442 -1.34 -0.17 -31.52
CA LYS A 442 -1.17 1.29 -31.66
C LYS A 442 0.28 1.72 -31.82
N GLN A 443 1.23 0.96 -31.30
CA GLN A 443 2.66 1.16 -31.55
C GLN A 443 3.09 0.72 -32.95
N GLY A 444 2.23 -0.01 -33.70
CA GLY A 444 2.57 -0.61 -34.98
C GLY A 444 3.33 -1.93 -34.87
N GLN A 445 3.46 -2.50 -33.67
CA GLN A 445 4.13 -3.79 -33.44
C GLN A 445 3.18 -4.96 -33.74
N ILE A 446 2.78 -5.11 -35.00
CA ILE A 446 1.78 -6.10 -35.40
C ILE A 446 2.27 -7.54 -35.20
N HIS A 447 3.54 -7.82 -35.52
CA HIS A 447 4.13 -9.14 -35.29
C HIS A 447 4.12 -9.54 -33.80
N GLY A 448 4.52 -8.61 -32.91
CA GLY A 448 4.49 -8.83 -31.46
C GLY A 448 3.07 -8.99 -30.93
N ALA A 449 2.10 -8.23 -31.46
CA ALA A 449 0.68 -8.41 -31.16
C ALA A 449 0.18 -9.82 -31.52
N MET A 450 0.59 -10.36 -32.68
CA MET A 450 0.23 -11.72 -33.09
C MET A 450 0.85 -12.79 -32.19
N GLU A 451 2.11 -12.63 -31.80
CA GLU A 451 2.76 -13.53 -30.84
C GLU A 451 2.02 -13.51 -29.48
N TYR A 452 1.64 -12.32 -29.02
CA TYR A 452 0.88 -12.13 -27.79
C TYR A 452 -0.50 -12.82 -27.83
N ILE A 453 -1.26 -12.65 -28.92
CA ILE A 453 -2.55 -13.35 -29.14
C ILE A 453 -2.37 -14.87 -29.13
N GLN A 454 -1.25 -15.37 -29.65
CA GLN A 454 -1.00 -16.80 -29.70
C GLN A 454 -0.60 -17.39 -28.35
N GLN A 455 0.05 -16.59 -27.50
CA GLN A 455 0.47 -16.98 -26.16
C GLN A 455 -0.74 -17.04 -25.21
N PHE A 456 -1.65 -16.07 -25.31
CA PHE A 456 -2.83 -15.96 -24.44
C PHE A 456 -4.10 -16.36 -25.21
N LYS A 457 -4.68 -17.53 -24.90
CA LYS A 457 -5.84 -18.10 -25.63
C LYS A 457 -7.20 -17.48 -25.27
N ASP A 458 -7.22 -16.40 -24.50
CA ASP A 458 -8.46 -15.83 -23.92
C ASP A 458 -9.15 -14.79 -24.83
N PHE A 459 -8.62 -14.56 -26.04
CA PHE A 459 -9.21 -13.60 -26.98
C PHE A 459 -10.39 -14.20 -27.75
N THR A 460 -11.56 -13.59 -27.61
CA THR A 460 -12.73 -13.95 -28.41
C THR A 460 -12.70 -13.30 -29.79
N SER A 461 -13.50 -13.82 -30.73
CA SER A 461 -13.64 -13.17 -32.04
C SER A 461 -14.19 -11.74 -31.93
N ASP A 462 -15.02 -11.44 -30.93
CA ASP A 462 -15.55 -10.08 -30.72
C ASP A 462 -14.45 -9.11 -30.26
N ASP A 463 -13.57 -9.55 -29.35
CA ASP A 463 -12.43 -8.76 -28.89
C ASP A 463 -11.52 -8.36 -30.05
N LEU A 464 -11.26 -9.30 -30.98
CA LEU A 464 -10.47 -9.04 -32.19
C LEU A 464 -11.18 -8.09 -33.17
N MET A 465 -12.51 -8.15 -33.27
CA MET A 465 -13.28 -7.19 -34.07
C MET A 465 -13.19 -5.78 -33.48
N GLN A 466 -13.34 -5.65 -32.15
CA GLN A 466 -13.17 -4.36 -31.47
C GLN A 466 -11.75 -3.81 -31.66
N LEU A 467 -10.72 -4.68 -31.61
CA LEU A 467 -9.34 -4.30 -31.90
C LEU A 467 -9.19 -3.75 -33.33
N ILE A 468 -9.79 -4.39 -34.34
CA ILE A 468 -9.78 -3.92 -35.74
C ILE A 468 -10.47 -2.55 -35.86
N LYS A 469 -11.55 -2.32 -35.12
CA LYS A 469 -12.24 -1.03 -35.09
C LYS A 469 -11.34 0.08 -34.53
N LEU A 470 -10.63 -0.20 -33.44
CA LEU A 470 -9.73 0.77 -32.79
C LEU A 470 -8.42 0.97 -33.57
N CYS A 471 -7.93 -0.06 -34.25
CA CYS A 471 -6.67 -0.10 -34.98
C CYS A 471 -6.87 -0.66 -36.40
N PRO A 472 -7.39 0.13 -37.36
CA PRO A 472 -7.74 -0.32 -38.70
C PRO A 472 -6.51 -0.47 -39.62
N HIS A 473 -5.45 -1.13 -39.14
CA HIS A 473 -4.25 -1.41 -39.91
C HIS A 473 -4.48 -2.62 -40.82
N ILE A 474 -4.20 -2.44 -42.12
CA ILE A 474 -4.37 -3.49 -43.14
C ILE A 474 -3.52 -4.72 -42.78
N GLU A 475 -2.29 -4.51 -42.31
CA GLU A 475 -1.37 -5.56 -41.91
C GLU A 475 -1.93 -6.40 -40.75
N LEU A 476 -2.48 -5.76 -39.71
CA LEU A 476 -3.15 -6.45 -38.59
C LEU A 476 -4.30 -7.33 -39.08
N ILE A 477 -5.19 -6.77 -39.91
CA ILE A 477 -6.35 -7.51 -40.42
C ILE A 477 -5.89 -8.71 -41.27
N GLN A 478 -4.82 -8.55 -42.06
CA GLN A 478 -4.27 -9.66 -42.83
C GLN A 478 -3.66 -10.75 -41.93
N CYS A 479 -2.95 -10.38 -40.87
CA CYS A 479 -2.36 -11.34 -39.93
C CYS A 479 -3.43 -12.14 -39.16
N LEU A 480 -4.56 -11.49 -38.81
CA LEU A 480 -5.68 -12.14 -38.13
C LEU A 480 -6.50 -13.07 -39.04
N THR A 481 -6.52 -12.81 -40.35
CA THR A 481 -7.39 -13.50 -41.32
C THR A 481 -6.66 -14.51 -42.21
N LYS A 482 -5.34 -14.57 -42.13
CA LYS A 482 -4.49 -15.55 -42.83
C LYS A 482 -3.82 -16.48 -41.82
N GLU A 483 -3.31 -17.60 -42.34
CA GLU A 483 -2.47 -18.51 -41.56
C GLU A 483 -1.20 -17.79 -41.09
N TRP A 484 -0.85 -17.95 -39.80
CA TRP A 484 0.31 -17.32 -39.19
C TRP A 484 1.15 -18.36 -38.43
N ASN A 485 2.41 -18.52 -38.79
CA ASN A 485 3.34 -19.49 -38.19
C ASN A 485 2.76 -20.93 -38.11
N GLY A 486 2.07 -21.38 -39.17
CA GLY A 486 1.45 -22.70 -39.23
C GLY A 486 0.17 -22.88 -38.40
N LYS A 487 -0.33 -21.81 -37.77
CA LYS A 487 -1.60 -21.81 -37.03
C LYS A 487 -2.74 -21.28 -37.88
N PRO A 488 -3.96 -21.82 -37.71
CA PRO A 488 -5.13 -21.36 -38.45
C PRO A 488 -5.44 -19.88 -38.13
N PRO A 489 -6.12 -19.17 -39.05
CA PRO A 489 -6.47 -17.77 -38.85
C PRO A 489 -7.34 -17.59 -37.61
N SER A 490 -7.05 -16.55 -36.83
CA SER A 490 -7.81 -16.19 -35.62
C SER A 490 -9.21 -15.68 -35.95
N LEU A 491 -9.44 -15.21 -37.18
CA LEU A 491 -10.70 -14.62 -37.60
C LEU A 491 -11.01 -14.93 -39.07
N SER A 492 -12.29 -15.09 -39.41
CA SER A 492 -12.70 -15.28 -40.81
C SER A 492 -12.56 -13.99 -41.60
N PHE A 493 -11.91 -14.04 -42.76
CA PHE A 493 -11.77 -12.88 -43.66
C PHE A 493 -13.12 -12.24 -44.01
N GLY A 494 -14.12 -13.07 -44.34
CA GLY A 494 -15.46 -12.58 -44.68
C GLY A 494 -16.13 -11.85 -43.50
N LEU A 495 -15.97 -12.37 -42.29
CA LEU A 495 -16.49 -11.72 -41.08
C LEU A 495 -15.80 -10.39 -40.80
N ALA A 496 -14.46 -10.32 -40.91
CA ALA A 496 -13.70 -9.07 -40.75
C ALA A 496 -14.19 -8.00 -41.73
N LEU A 497 -14.39 -8.41 -42.98
CA LEU A 497 -14.80 -7.52 -44.06
C LEU A 497 -16.22 -6.98 -43.82
N LEU A 498 -17.17 -7.86 -43.50
CA LEU A 498 -18.55 -7.47 -43.18
C LEU A 498 -18.59 -6.51 -41.98
N TYR A 499 -17.79 -6.78 -40.95
CA TYR A 499 -17.67 -5.91 -39.78
C TYR A 499 -17.11 -4.53 -40.15
N LEU A 500 -16.06 -4.44 -40.97
CA LEU A 500 -15.55 -3.14 -41.44
C LEU A 500 -16.61 -2.33 -42.20
N PHE A 501 -17.46 -2.99 -42.99
CA PHE A 501 -18.56 -2.33 -43.70
C PHE A 501 -19.69 -1.89 -42.75
N SER A 502 -19.98 -2.66 -41.70
CA SER A 502 -21.03 -2.32 -40.72
C SER A 502 -20.63 -1.16 -39.81
N VAL A 503 -19.33 -0.99 -39.52
CA VAL A 503 -18.78 0.11 -38.70
C VAL A 503 -18.37 1.34 -39.54
N ASP A 504 -18.87 1.45 -40.77
CA ASP A 504 -18.60 2.55 -41.73
C ASP A 504 -17.11 2.74 -42.12
N MET A 505 -16.26 1.74 -41.90
CA MET A 505 -14.85 1.72 -42.29
C MET A 505 -14.66 1.23 -43.74
N LYS A 506 -15.54 1.67 -44.64
CA LYS A 506 -15.64 1.18 -46.04
C LYS A 506 -14.36 1.38 -46.84
N LYS A 507 -13.66 2.50 -46.62
CA LYS A 507 -12.39 2.82 -47.29
C LYS A 507 -11.29 1.81 -46.96
N VAL A 508 -11.23 1.35 -45.70
CA VAL A 508 -10.25 0.34 -45.25
C VAL A 508 -10.60 -1.02 -45.83
N GLY A 509 -11.89 -1.40 -45.81
CA GLY A 509 -12.38 -2.64 -46.44
C GLY A 509 -12.09 -2.71 -47.94
N ILE A 510 -12.31 -1.62 -48.68
CA ILE A 510 -11.99 -1.55 -50.12
C ILE A 510 -10.48 -1.68 -50.37
N LYS A 511 -9.64 -0.99 -49.59
CA LYS A 511 -8.18 -1.12 -49.70
C LYS A 511 -7.70 -2.55 -49.41
N LEU A 512 -8.27 -3.21 -48.39
CA LEU A 512 -7.97 -4.59 -48.05
C LEU A 512 -8.27 -5.55 -49.22
N LEU A 513 -9.41 -5.37 -49.88
CA LEU A 513 -9.79 -6.14 -51.08
C LEU A 513 -8.82 -5.90 -52.25
N GLN A 514 -8.41 -4.65 -52.46
CA GLN A 514 -7.46 -4.29 -53.51
C GLN A 514 -6.08 -4.93 -53.28
N GLU A 515 -5.57 -4.94 -52.05
CA GLU A 515 -4.29 -5.56 -51.71
C GLU A 515 -4.30 -7.09 -51.91
N ILE A 516 -5.43 -7.75 -51.61
CA ILE A 516 -5.58 -9.19 -51.88
C ILE A 516 -5.62 -9.48 -53.39
N ASN A 517 -6.26 -8.61 -54.18
CA ASN A 517 -6.30 -8.75 -55.63
C ASN A 517 -4.91 -8.54 -56.28
N LYS A 518 -4.09 -7.63 -55.73
CA LYS A 518 -2.70 -7.41 -56.19
C LYS A 518 -1.78 -8.60 -55.90
N GLY A 519 -1.92 -9.24 -54.74
CA GLY A 519 -1.13 -10.44 -54.37
C GLY A 519 -1.56 -11.73 -55.09
N GLY A 520 -2.51 -11.65 -56.03
CA GLY A 520 -3.36 -12.77 -56.43
C GLY A 520 -3.40 -13.12 -57.91
N LYS A 521 -2.36 -12.90 -58.72
CA LYS A 521 -2.32 -13.46 -60.09
C LYS A 521 -2.29 -15.00 -60.15
N GLY A 522 -2.14 -15.71 -59.02
CA GLY A 522 -2.08 -17.18 -58.96
C GLY A 522 -3.06 -17.87 -57.99
N LYS A 523 -3.98 -17.15 -57.32
CA LYS A 523 -4.93 -17.74 -56.34
C LYS A 523 -6.39 -17.37 -56.59
N GLN A 524 -6.74 -16.99 -57.82
CA GLN A 524 -8.12 -16.67 -58.21
C GLN A 524 -9.10 -17.86 -58.06
N SER A 525 -8.59 -19.08 -57.92
CA SER A 525 -9.41 -20.30 -57.79
C SER A 525 -10.08 -20.48 -56.41
N LYS A 526 -9.70 -19.73 -55.36
CA LYS A 526 -10.29 -19.90 -54.01
C LYS A 526 -11.35 -18.85 -53.64
N ILE A 527 -11.47 -17.74 -54.39
CA ILE A 527 -12.42 -16.66 -54.08
C ILE A 527 -13.83 -16.95 -54.63
N LEU A 528 -13.96 -17.83 -55.64
CA LEU A 528 -15.24 -18.19 -56.26
C LEU A 528 -16.08 -19.22 -55.49
N LEU A 529 -15.63 -19.74 -54.35
CA LEU A 529 -16.39 -20.68 -53.51
C LEU A 529 -17.33 -20.00 -52.48
N TRP A 530 -17.39 -18.68 -52.44
CA TRP A 530 -18.24 -17.91 -51.50
C TRP A 530 -19.66 -17.62 -52.00
N LYS A 531 -20.19 -18.46 -52.90
CA LYS A 531 -21.59 -18.33 -53.40
C LYS A 531 -22.53 -19.45 -52.94
N LYS A 532 -22.10 -20.30 -52.01
CA LYS A 532 -22.98 -21.26 -51.32
C LYS A 532 -22.57 -21.31 -49.85
N TYR A 533 -23.14 -20.42 -49.04
CA TYR A 533 -23.70 -20.68 -47.71
C TYR A 533 -24.45 -19.41 -47.27
#